data_AF-A0A2N1MPK9-F1
#
_entry.id   AF-A0A2N1MPK9-F1
#
_cell.length_a   1.000
_cell.length_b   1.000
_cell.length_c   1.000
_cell.angle_alpha   90.00
_cell.angle_beta   90.00
_cell.angle_gamma   90.00
#
_symmetry.space_group_name_H-M   'P 1'
#
loop_
_entity.id
_entity.type
_entity.pdbx_description
1 polymer ?
#
loop_
_entity_poly.entity_id
_entity_poly.type
_entity_poly.pdbx_seq_one_letter_code
_entity_poly.pdbx_strand_id
1 'polypeptide(L)'
;MYFGPGKKVERSQEIWHGNIWKESLQFGCASIKINGVVIREILYKHQGHWKIRNVAYSYRYPSKFALLEEPETNLPIYKLYIDFYFDDFGTFQNVYHLLGRVYIQIGNLPFDKRKQLKNHFVLGFVPFSGSFEEFIAPFVAEMKMLENGKIMDVQGTKSIVIASLGDITANLPQGNDLVGVKRHSATRGCRTCNTTKDSWTSNNIDLPLISRYHHLTDRQFEEISAAPTITRRNEIAAEYGLWTCSPILDNLKRERHLQSSHDVYHATARKVLRFLRITIDALSPEGKLAFILAWKTFEYPRSWQKLPNPISHIESFMMSDSLHLAMVIPFILNRILKPQNFKQSEIDKFRSQTGVSRSDLVIKLWLKCWILVTKTMSMAFMHSFTKEDYTKLRECLDNERRLLSQAFEDFENLPNLHINLHLILHAKNYATLLNTGVVRHLFDGGIDGHHLSSMNNTLNNLPHHLKWLMNDWFIAEKSLDYDDDISEGLI
;
A
#
# COMPACT_ATOMS: atom_id res chain seq x y z
N MET A 1 -6.13 26.89 0.63
CA MET A 1 -7.13 26.60 -0.42
C MET A 1 -6.94 27.60 -1.54
N TYR A 2 -6.52 27.19 -2.74
CA TYR A 2 -6.33 28.12 -3.86
C TYR A 2 -7.54 28.07 -4.80
N PHE A 3 -8.21 29.21 -4.94
CA PHE A 3 -9.28 29.44 -5.91
C PHE A 3 -8.87 30.66 -6.77
N GLY A 4 -8.55 30.45 -8.06
CA GLY A 4 -8.22 31.54 -9.00
C GLY A 4 -7.61 31.06 -10.32
N PRO A 5 -7.58 31.91 -11.38
CA PRO A 5 -7.18 31.52 -12.74
C PRO A 5 -5.70 31.14 -12.82
N GLY A 6 -5.38 30.30 -13.82
CA GLY A 6 -4.18 29.47 -13.90
C GLY A 6 -2.84 30.20 -13.71
N LYS A 7 -2.04 29.70 -12.78
CA LYS A 7 -0.64 30.10 -12.56
C LYS A 7 0.27 29.18 -13.37
N LYS A 8 1.13 29.74 -14.24
CA LYS A 8 2.34 29.02 -14.73
C LYS A 8 3.32 28.93 -13.56
N VAL A 9 3.81 27.72 -13.26
CA VAL A 9 4.77 27.48 -12.18
C VAL A 9 6.08 26.95 -12.79
N GLU A 10 7.19 27.63 -12.52
CA GLU A 10 8.52 27.31 -13.08
C GLU A 10 9.35 26.34 -12.23
N ARG A 11 8.84 25.93 -11.05
CA ARG A 11 9.44 24.88 -10.20
C ARG A 11 8.38 23.93 -9.66
N SER A 12 8.72 22.65 -9.58
CA SER A 12 7.88 21.58 -9.05
C SER A 12 7.44 21.89 -7.61
N GLN A 13 6.13 22.00 -7.39
CA GLN A 13 5.52 22.01 -6.06
C GLN A 13 4.66 20.76 -5.90
N GLU A 14 4.56 20.24 -4.68
CA GLU A 14 3.67 19.15 -4.33
C GLU A 14 2.22 19.68 -4.32
N ILE A 15 1.55 19.59 -5.46
CA ILE A 15 0.21 20.14 -5.65
C ILE A 15 -0.80 18.98 -5.62
N TRP A 16 -1.36 18.70 -4.45
CA TRP A 16 -2.53 17.84 -4.24
C TRP A 16 -3.84 18.45 -4.77
N HIS A 17 -3.80 19.16 -5.91
CA HIS A 17 -5.02 19.60 -6.59
C HIS A 17 -5.50 18.50 -7.53
N GLY A 18 -6.83 18.39 -7.66
CA GLY A 18 -7.56 17.60 -8.66
C GLY A 18 -7.22 17.86 -10.13
N ASN A 19 -6.13 18.58 -10.44
CA ASN A 19 -5.53 18.64 -11.76
C ASN A 19 -4.60 17.44 -12.06
N ILE A 20 -4.01 16.76 -11.07
CA ILE A 20 -3.22 15.53 -11.32
C ILE A 20 -4.13 14.39 -11.79
N TRP A 21 -5.37 14.39 -11.32
CA TRP A 21 -6.39 13.52 -11.88
C TRP A 21 -6.64 13.88 -13.36
N LYS A 22 -6.49 15.12 -13.84
CA LYS A 22 -6.86 15.51 -15.22
C LYS A 22 -5.98 14.93 -16.33
N GLU A 23 -4.79 14.42 -16.06
CA GLU A 23 -3.84 13.99 -17.11
C GLU A 23 -3.76 12.47 -17.35
N SER A 24 -4.79 11.71 -16.97
CA SER A 24 -4.89 10.29 -17.27
C SER A 24 -6.00 10.02 -18.29
N LEU A 25 -5.63 9.37 -19.41
CA LEU A 25 -6.51 9.07 -20.54
C LEU A 25 -7.86 8.52 -20.07
N GLN A 26 -8.92 8.94 -20.74
CA GLN A 26 -10.29 8.52 -20.46
C GLN A 26 -10.42 7.01 -20.59
N PHE A 27 -10.38 6.30 -19.46
CA PHE A 27 -10.47 4.85 -19.48
C PHE A 27 -11.95 4.41 -19.30
N GLY A 28 -12.32 3.27 -19.91
CA GLY A 28 -13.34 2.34 -19.39
C GLY A 28 -14.76 2.38 -19.94
N CYS A 29 -14.97 2.74 -21.20
CA CYS A 29 -16.27 2.54 -21.88
C CYS A 29 -16.16 1.38 -22.88
N ALA A 30 -17.26 0.68 -23.20
CA ALA A 30 -17.27 -0.33 -24.29
C ALA A 30 -16.86 0.28 -25.65
N SER A 31 -16.93 1.60 -25.74
CA SER A 31 -16.22 2.41 -26.72
C SER A 31 -15.97 3.81 -26.15
N ILE A 32 -14.83 4.42 -26.46
CA ILE A 32 -14.57 5.82 -26.12
C ILE A 32 -15.02 6.68 -27.30
N LYS A 33 -15.94 7.62 -27.08
CA LYS A 33 -16.33 8.61 -28.10
C LYS A 33 -15.51 9.89 -27.93
N ILE A 34 -14.68 10.22 -28.92
CA ILE A 34 -13.96 11.50 -28.98
C ILE A 34 -14.34 12.15 -30.31
N ASN A 35 -14.93 13.35 -30.27
CA ASN A 35 -15.32 14.11 -31.47
C ASN A 35 -16.14 13.29 -32.49
N GLY A 36 -17.05 12.43 -32.02
CA GLY A 36 -17.87 11.55 -32.87
C GLY A 36 -17.19 10.23 -33.31
N VAL A 37 -15.89 10.05 -33.06
CA VAL A 37 -15.15 8.82 -33.37
C VAL A 37 -15.28 7.82 -32.23
N VAL A 38 -15.61 6.56 -32.57
CA VAL A 38 -15.82 5.45 -31.64
C VAL A 38 -14.55 4.59 -31.55
N ILE A 39 -13.80 4.70 -30.47
CA ILE A 39 -12.59 3.92 -30.21
C ILE A 39 -12.96 2.63 -29.48
N ARG A 40 -12.68 1.47 -30.09
CA ARG A 40 -12.91 0.14 -29.50
C ARG A 40 -11.63 -0.56 -29.02
N GLU A 41 -10.49 -0.11 -29.53
CA GLU A 41 -9.20 -0.73 -29.32
C GLU A 41 -8.13 0.31 -28.98
N ILE A 42 -7.19 -0.07 -28.13
CA ILE A 42 -6.09 0.77 -27.65
C ILE A 42 -4.78 0.16 -28.10
N LEU A 43 -3.99 0.93 -28.85
CA LEU A 43 -2.61 0.61 -29.18
C LEU A 43 -1.71 0.97 -27.99
N TYR A 44 -0.90 0.03 -27.53
CA TYR A 44 0.05 0.25 -26.43
C TYR A 44 1.35 -0.52 -26.65
N LYS A 45 2.40 -0.13 -25.93
CA LYS A 45 3.72 -0.77 -26.01
C LYS A 45 3.93 -1.71 -24.82
N HIS A 46 4.26 -2.97 -25.10
CA HIS A 46 4.60 -4.00 -24.12
C HIS A 46 5.93 -4.64 -24.49
N GLN A 47 6.92 -4.59 -23.60
CA GLN A 47 8.26 -5.15 -23.82
C GLN A 47 8.86 -4.77 -25.19
N GLY A 48 8.78 -3.50 -25.57
CA GLY A 48 9.31 -3.01 -26.85
C GLY A 48 8.39 -3.18 -28.06
N HIS A 49 7.35 -4.02 -27.97
CA HIS A 49 6.47 -4.35 -29.09
C HIS A 49 5.13 -3.62 -28.99
N TRP A 50 4.58 -3.22 -30.14
CA TRP A 50 3.24 -2.68 -30.23
C TRP A 50 2.21 -3.82 -30.10
N LYS A 51 1.22 -3.61 -29.26
CA LYS A 51 0.09 -4.51 -29.03
C LYS A 51 -1.21 -3.73 -29.06
N ILE A 52 -2.29 -4.42 -29.40
CA ILE A 52 -3.65 -3.89 -29.40
C ILE A 52 -4.43 -4.60 -28.30
N ARG A 53 -5.25 -3.86 -27.57
CA ARG A 53 -6.20 -4.44 -26.61
C ARG A 53 -7.57 -3.79 -26.73
N ASN A 54 -8.61 -4.52 -26.36
CA ASN A 54 -9.95 -3.98 -26.28
C ASN A 54 -10.01 -2.87 -25.20
N VAL A 55 -10.79 -1.81 -25.46
CA VAL A 55 -11.01 -0.69 -24.53
C VAL A 55 -11.60 -1.11 -23.19
N ALA A 56 -12.29 -2.26 -23.10
CA ALA A 56 -12.74 -2.86 -21.86
C ALA A 56 -11.58 -3.18 -20.90
N TYR A 57 -10.37 -3.42 -21.42
CA TYR A 57 -9.15 -3.54 -20.63
C TYR A 57 -8.52 -2.18 -20.37
N SER A 58 -9.33 -1.32 -19.76
CA SER A 58 -8.90 -0.04 -19.25
C SER A 58 -9.69 0.29 -17.98
N TYR A 59 -9.04 1.02 -17.07
CA TYR A 59 -9.72 1.50 -15.87
C TYR A 59 -10.93 2.35 -16.23
N ARG A 60 -11.80 2.76 -15.32
CA ARG A 60 -12.68 3.90 -15.66
C ARG A 60 -12.06 5.10 -15.00
N TYR A 61 -12.10 6.24 -15.70
CA TYR A 61 -11.63 7.45 -15.06
C TYR A 61 -12.42 7.68 -13.77
N PRO A 62 -11.80 8.00 -12.62
CA PRO A 62 -12.50 8.12 -11.35
C PRO A 62 -13.64 9.15 -11.36
N SER A 63 -13.54 10.27 -12.08
CA SER A 63 -14.70 11.18 -12.29
C SER A 63 -15.82 10.63 -13.18
N LYS A 64 -15.62 9.49 -13.87
CA LYS A 64 -16.70 8.75 -14.54
C LYS A 64 -17.40 7.74 -13.62
N PHE A 65 -16.78 7.37 -12.49
CA PHE A 65 -17.41 6.56 -11.44
C PHE A 65 -18.14 7.43 -10.41
N ALA A 66 -17.53 8.54 -10.06
CA ALA A 66 -18.07 9.56 -9.19
C ALA A 66 -18.18 10.87 -9.97
N LEU A 67 -19.10 10.91 -10.94
CA LEU A 67 -19.51 12.20 -11.51
C LEU A 67 -20.14 12.98 -10.35
N LEU A 68 -19.36 13.89 -9.79
CA LEU A 68 -19.84 14.85 -8.83
C LEU A 68 -20.64 15.86 -9.63
N GLU A 69 -21.94 15.65 -9.73
CA GLU A 69 -22.86 16.72 -10.11
C GLU A 69 -22.65 17.83 -9.10
N GLU A 70 -22.02 18.92 -9.53
CA GLU A 70 -21.84 20.06 -8.65
C GLU A 70 -23.23 20.61 -8.37
N PRO A 71 -23.69 20.61 -7.11
CA PRO A 71 -25.01 21.12 -6.80
C PRO A 71 -25.08 22.58 -7.23
N GLU A 72 -26.11 22.94 -8.00
CA GLU A 72 -26.40 24.35 -8.31
C GLU A 72 -26.75 25.06 -7.00
N THR A 73 -25.77 25.77 -6.44
CA THR A 73 -25.89 26.38 -5.12
C THR A 73 -25.04 27.63 -4.98
N ASN A 74 -25.49 28.54 -4.12
CA ASN A 74 -24.72 29.69 -3.68
C ASN A 74 -23.87 29.38 -2.43
N LEU A 75 -23.97 28.16 -1.88
CA LEU A 75 -23.21 27.75 -0.70
C LEU A 75 -21.78 27.34 -1.09
N PRO A 76 -20.77 27.62 -0.24
CA PRO A 76 -19.43 27.07 -0.43
C PRO A 76 -19.45 25.54 -0.48
N ILE A 77 -18.69 24.95 -1.40
CA ILE A 77 -18.56 23.49 -1.55
C ILE A 77 -17.18 23.05 -1.08
N TYR A 78 -17.14 22.17 -0.09
CA TYR A 78 -15.92 21.49 0.37
C TYR A 78 -15.91 20.05 -0.12
N LYS A 79 -14.80 19.61 -0.70
CA LYS A 79 -14.61 18.25 -1.20
C LYS A 79 -13.51 17.55 -0.40
N LEU A 80 -13.85 16.42 0.21
CA LEU A 80 -12.97 15.65 1.08
C LEU A 80 -12.74 14.24 0.53
N TYR A 81 -11.51 13.77 0.67
CA TYR A 81 -11.13 12.37 0.51
C TYR A 81 -10.93 11.77 1.89
N ILE A 82 -11.54 10.61 2.12
CA ILE A 82 -11.39 9.85 3.35
C ILE A 82 -10.54 8.62 3.03
N ASP A 83 -9.25 8.69 3.38
CA ASP A 83 -8.36 7.55 3.35
C ASP A 83 -8.78 6.58 4.47
N PHE A 84 -8.77 5.30 4.15
CA PHE A 84 -9.30 4.23 4.99
C PHE A 84 -8.22 3.18 5.22
N TYR A 85 -8.03 2.80 6.48
CA TYR A 85 -7.02 1.83 6.87
C TYR A 85 -7.63 0.74 7.71
N PHE A 86 -7.33 -0.51 7.37
CA PHE A 86 -7.79 -1.67 8.13
C PHE A 86 -6.63 -2.64 8.38
N ASP A 87 -6.39 -2.94 9.65
CA ASP A 87 -5.37 -3.89 10.05
C ASP A 87 -5.81 -4.68 11.28
N ASP A 88 -5.42 -5.94 11.31
CA ASP A 88 -5.63 -6.80 12.47
C ASP A 88 -4.36 -6.78 13.32
N PHE A 89 -4.51 -6.50 14.62
CA PHE A 89 -3.41 -6.48 15.56
C PHE A 89 -3.68 -7.40 16.75
N GLY A 90 -2.62 -7.98 17.32
CA GLY A 90 -2.70 -8.71 18.57
C GLY A 90 -2.84 -7.72 19.73
N THR A 91 -3.85 -7.89 20.58
CA THR A 91 -4.07 -7.02 21.75
C THR A 91 -2.96 -7.16 22.80
N PHE A 92 -2.30 -8.32 22.87
CA PHE A 92 -1.10 -8.56 23.65
C PHE A 92 -0.13 -9.45 22.84
N GLN A 93 1.16 -9.43 23.18
CA GLN A 93 2.13 -10.37 22.60
C GLN A 93 1.66 -11.80 22.92
N ASN A 94 1.40 -12.61 21.88
CA ASN A 94 0.98 -14.02 21.93
C ASN A 94 -0.52 -14.36 22.11
N VAL A 95 -1.46 -13.48 21.74
CA VAL A 95 -2.91 -13.81 21.82
C VAL A 95 -3.43 -14.45 20.52
N TYR A 96 -4.18 -15.55 20.65
CA TYR A 96 -4.83 -16.29 19.54
C TYR A 96 -5.98 -15.52 18.84
N HIS A 97 -6.41 -14.40 19.43
CA HIS A 97 -7.54 -13.59 18.99
C HIS A 97 -7.04 -12.24 18.50
N LEU A 98 -7.05 -12.05 17.18
CA LEU A 98 -6.74 -10.77 16.54
C LEU A 98 -7.93 -9.80 16.72
N LEU A 99 -7.60 -8.53 16.95
CA LEU A 99 -8.57 -7.44 17.00
C LEU A 99 -8.38 -6.59 15.74
N GLY A 100 -9.41 -6.50 14.92
CA GLY A 100 -9.39 -5.64 13.74
C GLY A 100 -9.51 -4.18 14.16
N ARG A 101 -8.77 -3.29 13.53
CA ARG A 101 -8.91 -1.85 13.75
C ARG A 101 -9.07 -1.10 12.46
N VAL A 102 -10.05 -0.22 12.45
CA VAL A 102 -10.31 0.67 11.33
C VAL A 102 -9.93 2.09 11.71
N TYR A 103 -9.11 2.71 10.87
CA TYR A 103 -8.77 4.11 10.95
C TYR A 103 -9.21 4.84 9.69
N ILE A 104 -9.48 6.12 9.84
CA ILE A 104 -9.70 7.03 8.73
C ILE A 104 -8.79 8.25 8.85
N GLN A 105 -8.47 8.85 7.70
CA GLN A 105 -7.69 10.06 7.62
C GLN A 105 -8.24 10.95 6.49
N ILE A 106 -8.11 12.26 6.65
CA ILE A 106 -8.43 13.21 5.58
C ILE A 106 -7.29 13.20 4.56
N GLY A 107 -7.54 12.64 3.38
CA GLY A 107 -6.54 12.52 2.30
C GLY A 107 -6.11 13.88 1.72
N ASN A 108 -6.91 14.94 1.89
CA ASN A 108 -6.58 16.29 1.45
C ASN A 108 -5.44 16.97 2.26
N LEU A 109 -5.07 16.39 3.39
CA LEU A 109 -3.99 16.90 4.23
C LEU A 109 -2.63 16.84 3.50
N PRO A 110 -1.78 17.87 3.63
CA PRO A 110 -0.38 17.76 3.23
C PRO A 110 0.28 16.55 3.90
N PHE A 111 1.26 15.95 3.22
CA PHE A 111 1.90 14.71 3.67
C PHE A 111 2.42 14.78 5.12
N ASP A 112 3.12 15.85 5.49
CA ASP A 112 3.65 16.01 6.86
C ASP A 112 2.55 16.09 7.92
N LYS A 113 1.36 16.59 7.55
CA LYS A 113 0.20 16.59 8.44
C LYS A 113 -0.47 15.23 8.47
N ARG A 114 -0.58 14.52 7.33
CA ARG A 114 -1.05 13.13 7.30
C ARG A 114 -0.20 12.22 8.17
N LYS A 115 1.08 12.54 8.40
CA LYS A 115 1.92 11.75 9.29
C LYS A 115 1.65 11.90 10.78
N GLN A 116 0.95 12.94 11.20
CA GLN A 116 0.77 13.22 12.62
C GLN A 116 -0.31 12.31 13.20
N LEU A 117 -0.06 11.72 14.37
CA LEU A 117 -1.01 10.81 15.02
C LEU A 117 -2.39 11.46 15.23
N LYS A 118 -2.40 12.75 15.61
CA LYS A 118 -3.63 13.54 15.79
C LYS A 118 -4.52 13.67 14.56
N ASN A 119 -4.00 13.36 13.37
CA ASN A 119 -4.72 13.39 12.10
C ASN A 119 -5.11 11.99 11.60
N HIS A 120 -5.01 10.97 12.46
CA HIS A 120 -5.53 9.62 12.24
C HIS A 120 -6.67 9.38 13.22
N PHE A 121 -7.86 9.13 12.70
CA PHE A 121 -9.07 8.94 13.50
C PHE A 121 -9.39 7.46 13.59
N VAL A 122 -9.49 6.94 14.81
CA VAL A 122 -9.94 5.56 15.02
C VAL A 122 -11.44 5.53 14.79
N LEU A 123 -11.89 4.81 13.76
CA LEU A 123 -13.32 4.58 13.52
C LEU A 123 -13.86 3.57 14.52
N GLY A 124 -13.07 2.55 14.86
CA GLY A 124 -13.41 1.57 15.89
C GLY A 124 -12.64 0.27 15.75
N PHE A 125 -13.08 -0.71 16.53
CA PHE A 125 -12.47 -2.03 16.63
C PHE A 125 -13.47 -3.11 16.27
N VAL A 126 -13.03 -4.09 15.48
CA VAL A 126 -13.80 -5.28 15.11
C VAL A 126 -13.32 -6.42 16.01
N PRO A 127 -14.09 -6.83 17.03
CA PRO A 127 -13.69 -7.88 17.95
C PRO A 127 -13.45 -9.20 17.23
N PHE A 128 -12.67 -10.09 17.85
CA PHE A 128 -12.52 -11.46 17.36
C PHE A 128 -13.91 -12.10 17.20
N SER A 129 -14.15 -12.76 16.06
CA SER A 129 -15.47 -13.27 15.60
C SER A 129 -16.52 -12.22 15.22
N GLY A 130 -16.21 -10.93 15.36
CA GLY A 130 -17.07 -9.84 14.91
C GLY A 130 -17.14 -9.74 13.39
N SER A 131 -18.30 -9.32 12.88
CA SER A 131 -18.51 -9.08 11.47
C SER A 131 -18.00 -7.69 11.08
N PHE A 132 -16.99 -7.62 10.21
CA PHE A 132 -16.54 -6.35 9.62
C PHE A 132 -17.68 -5.64 8.89
N GLU A 133 -18.53 -6.40 8.21
CA GLU A 133 -19.66 -5.90 7.44
C GLU A 133 -20.69 -5.19 8.33
N GLU A 134 -21.03 -5.80 9.48
CA GLU A 134 -21.93 -5.17 10.47
C GLU A 134 -21.29 -3.93 11.10
N PHE A 135 -20.00 -4.02 11.45
CA PHE A 135 -19.25 -2.92 12.04
C PHE A 135 -19.19 -1.69 11.12
N ILE A 136 -18.93 -1.89 9.82
CA ILE A 136 -18.70 -0.78 8.89
C ILE A 136 -20.00 -0.24 8.26
N ALA A 137 -21.13 -0.95 8.40
CA ALA A 137 -22.41 -0.54 7.80
C ALA A 137 -22.85 0.89 8.15
N PRO A 138 -22.75 1.38 9.41
CA PRO A 138 -23.09 2.77 9.74
C PRO A 138 -22.20 3.78 9.00
N PHE A 139 -20.89 3.52 8.94
CA PHE A 139 -19.94 4.36 8.21
C PHE A 139 -20.27 4.43 6.71
N VAL A 140 -20.60 3.29 6.09
CA VAL A 140 -21.00 3.24 4.68
C VAL A 140 -22.29 4.04 4.45
N ALA A 141 -23.26 3.98 5.35
CA ALA A 141 -24.48 4.77 5.26
C ALA A 141 -24.20 6.28 5.33
N GLU A 142 -23.33 6.72 6.24
CA GLU A 142 -22.94 8.13 6.36
C GLU A 142 -22.11 8.60 5.16
N MET A 143 -21.18 7.78 4.67
CA MET A 143 -20.40 8.07 3.46
C MET A 143 -21.30 8.22 2.23
N LYS A 144 -22.35 7.40 2.06
CA LYS A 144 -23.33 7.58 0.98
C LYS A 144 -24.03 8.94 1.03
N MET A 145 -24.33 9.45 2.23
CA MET A 145 -24.89 10.79 2.37
C MET A 145 -23.88 11.86 1.93
N LEU A 146 -22.62 11.72 2.36
CA LEU A 146 -21.55 12.65 2.01
C LEU A 146 -21.19 12.60 0.53
N GLU A 147 -21.26 11.45 -0.14
CA GLU A 147 -21.00 11.30 -1.58
C GLU A 147 -22.01 12.04 -2.47
N ASN A 148 -23.16 12.39 -1.91
CA ASN A 148 -24.21 13.19 -2.57
C ASN A 148 -24.22 14.64 -2.08
N GLY A 149 -23.33 15.01 -1.15
CA GLY A 149 -23.27 16.33 -0.53
C GLY A 149 -24.23 16.47 0.66
N LYS A 150 -23.70 16.96 1.78
CA LYS A 150 -24.47 17.28 2.98
C LYS A 150 -24.26 18.73 3.38
N ILE A 151 -25.34 19.45 3.66
CA ILE A 151 -25.24 20.81 4.22
C ILE A 151 -24.75 20.69 5.66
N MET A 152 -23.65 21.38 5.94
CA MET A 152 -22.98 21.41 7.23
C MET A 152 -22.60 22.85 7.57
N ASP A 153 -22.65 23.17 8.85
CA ASP A 153 -22.06 24.42 9.34
C ASP A 153 -20.56 24.20 9.50
N VAL A 154 -19.79 24.91 8.70
CA VAL A 154 -18.33 24.94 8.71
C VAL A 154 -17.94 26.33 9.17
N GLN A 155 -17.48 26.45 10.41
CA GLN A 155 -17.01 27.71 10.98
C GLN A 155 -18.04 28.85 10.96
N GLY A 156 -19.29 28.54 11.28
CA GLY A 156 -20.40 29.50 11.22
C GLY A 156 -20.92 29.75 9.80
N THR A 157 -20.35 29.09 8.78
CA THR A 157 -20.77 29.21 7.39
C THR A 157 -21.49 27.93 6.94
N LYS A 158 -22.76 28.05 6.57
CA LYS A 158 -23.49 26.95 5.92
C LYS A 158 -22.82 26.62 4.60
N SER A 159 -22.36 25.39 4.48
CA SER A 159 -21.56 24.91 3.35
C SER A 159 -22.01 23.51 2.95
N ILE A 160 -21.81 23.13 1.71
CA ILE A 160 -22.04 21.75 1.25
C ILE A 160 -20.71 21.00 1.37
N VAL A 161 -20.71 19.93 2.17
CA VAL A 161 -19.56 19.03 2.29
C VAL A 161 -19.85 17.78 1.48
N ILE A 162 -18.96 17.50 0.52
CA ILE A 162 -18.96 16.27 -0.26
C ILE A 162 -17.74 15.46 0.15
N ALA A 163 -17.91 14.19 0.49
CA ALA A 163 -16.80 13.29 0.80
C ALA A 163 -16.90 11.99 0.02
N SER A 164 -15.76 11.46 -0.41
CA SER A 164 -15.65 10.13 -1.02
C SER A 164 -14.49 9.36 -0.40
N LEU A 165 -14.49 8.04 -0.57
CA LEU A 165 -13.32 7.24 -0.21
C LEU A 165 -12.10 7.67 -1.03
N GLY A 166 -10.97 7.79 -0.35
CA GLY A 166 -9.64 8.04 -0.91
C GLY A 166 -8.91 6.73 -1.17
N ASP A 167 -7.71 6.59 -0.61
CA ASP A 167 -6.98 5.32 -0.63
C ASP A 167 -7.45 4.36 0.47
N ILE A 168 -7.47 3.08 0.17
CA ILE A 168 -7.80 1.98 1.08
C ILE A 168 -6.54 1.14 1.23
N THR A 169 -5.83 1.31 2.34
CA THR A 169 -4.62 0.51 2.62
C THR A 169 -4.91 -0.51 3.69
N ALA A 170 -4.64 -1.75 3.33
CA ALA A 170 -4.63 -2.88 4.24
C ALA A 170 -3.52 -3.83 3.82
N ASN A 171 -3.08 -4.65 4.78
CA ASN A 171 -2.19 -5.77 4.51
C ASN A 171 -2.85 -6.75 3.48
N LEU A 172 -2.14 -7.81 3.08
CA LEU A 172 -2.61 -8.67 1.98
C LEU A 172 -3.98 -9.33 2.21
N PRO A 173 -4.24 -10.05 3.33
CA PRO A 173 -5.53 -10.74 3.50
C PRO A 173 -6.70 -9.75 3.63
N GLN A 174 -6.58 -8.76 4.49
CA GLN A 174 -7.64 -7.80 4.78
C GLN A 174 -7.95 -6.95 3.55
N GLY A 175 -6.92 -6.49 2.82
CA GLY A 175 -7.16 -5.74 1.59
C GLY A 175 -7.77 -6.56 0.46
N ASN A 176 -7.60 -7.89 0.45
CA ASN A 176 -8.33 -8.76 -0.48
C ASN A 176 -9.81 -8.86 -0.09
N ASP A 177 -10.10 -9.03 1.20
CA ASP A 177 -11.46 -9.11 1.72
C ASP A 177 -12.25 -7.82 1.41
N LEU A 178 -11.61 -6.64 1.55
CA LEU A 178 -12.19 -5.33 1.23
C LEU A 178 -12.57 -5.10 -0.25
N VAL A 179 -12.03 -5.91 -1.18
CA VAL A 179 -12.36 -5.83 -2.61
C VAL A 179 -13.14 -7.04 -3.13
N GLY A 180 -13.49 -7.98 -2.24
CA GLY A 180 -14.22 -9.18 -2.60
C GLY A 180 -13.36 -10.25 -3.30
N VAL A 181 -12.03 -10.21 -3.11
CA VAL A 181 -11.10 -11.17 -3.70
C VAL A 181 -10.74 -12.22 -2.64
N LYS A 182 -10.67 -13.50 -3.03
CA LYS A 182 -10.23 -14.56 -2.13
C LYS A 182 -8.79 -14.31 -1.67
N ARG A 183 -8.41 -14.89 -0.53
CA ARG A 183 -7.06 -14.75 0.04
C ARG A 183 -5.98 -15.23 -0.93
N HIS A 184 -4.74 -14.83 -0.67
CA HIS A 184 -3.56 -15.13 -1.48
C HIS A 184 -3.30 -16.64 -1.72
N SER A 185 -3.91 -17.55 -0.96
CA SER A 185 -3.82 -19.00 -1.24
C SER A 185 -4.65 -19.45 -2.46
N ALA A 186 -5.63 -18.65 -2.89
CA ALA A 186 -6.48 -18.94 -4.04
C ALA A 186 -5.69 -18.88 -5.35
N THR A 187 -6.16 -19.63 -6.37
CA THR A 187 -5.55 -19.65 -7.70
C THR A 187 -5.35 -18.24 -8.26
N ARG A 188 -6.34 -17.35 -8.09
CA ARG A 188 -6.27 -15.93 -8.49
C ARG A 188 -6.39 -14.99 -7.29
N GLY A 189 -5.51 -15.13 -6.30
CA GLY A 189 -5.55 -14.38 -5.04
C GLY A 189 -4.99 -12.96 -5.05
N CYS A 190 -4.66 -12.37 -6.21
CA CYS A 190 -4.21 -10.98 -6.28
C CYS A 190 -5.42 -10.04 -6.42
N ARG A 191 -5.51 -9.00 -5.58
CA ARG A 191 -6.57 -7.98 -5.69
C ARG A 191 -6.45 -7.05 -6.90
N THR A 192 -5.27 -6.95 -7.51
CA THR A 192 -5.04 -6.00 -8.61
C THR A 192 -5.04 -6.68 -9.99
N CYS A 193 -4.81 -8.00 -10.06
CA CYS A 193 -4.75 -8.74 -11.32
C CYS A 193 -5.28 -10.18 -11.23
N ASN A 194 -5.49 -10.78 -12.40
CA ASN A 194 -6.05 -12.10 -12.61
C ASN A 194 -4.99 -13.20 -12.83
N THR A 195 -3.70 -12.89 -12.66
CA THR A 195 -2.63 -13.89 -12.79
C THR A 195 -2.82 -15.02 -11.78
N THR A 196 -2.57 -16.24 -12.23
CA THR A 196 -2.58 -17.41 -11.37
C THR A 196 -1.36 -17.42 -10.44
N LYS A 197 -1.51 -17.96 -9.22
CA LYS A 197 -0.43 -17.98 -8.23
C LYS A 197 0.87 -18.57 -8.75
N ASP A 198 0.80 -19.58 -9.63
CA ASP A 198 1.96 -20.28 -10.19
C ASP A 198 2.73 -19.44 -11.23
N SER A 199 2.18 -18.29 -11.62
CA SER A 199 2.76 -17.37 -12.60
C SER A 199 3.07 -16.00 -12.03
N TRP A 200 2.98 -15.80 -10.71
CA TRP A 200 3.14 -14.48 -10.09
C TRP A 200 4.51 -13.84 -10.29
N THR A 201 5.57 -14.64 -10.44
CA THR A 201 6.92 -14.15 -10.74
C THR A 201 7.30 -14.27 -12.22
N SER A 202 6.36 -14.62 -13.11
CA SER A 202 6.63 -14.77 -14.55
C SER A 202 7.07 -13.46 -15.22
N ASN A 203 8.05 -13.54 -16.13
CA ASN A 203 8.60 -12.39 -16.83
C ASN A 203 7.66 -11.79 -17.89
N ASN A 204 6.67 -12.56 -18.35
CA ASN A 204 5.83 -12.22 -19.51
C ASN A 204 4.42 -11.76 -19.14
N ILE A 205 4.28 -11.13 -17.97
CA ILE A 205 3.00 -10.62 -17.50
C ILE A 205 2.65 -9.30 -18.20
N ASP A 206 1.59 -9.34 -19.00
CA ASP A 206 1.02 -8.15 -19.64
C ASP A 206 -0.09 -7.55 -18.77
N LEU A 207 0.32 -6.73 -17.79
CA LEU A 207 -0.56 -6.16 -16.76
C LEU A 207 -1.88 -5.61 -17.33
N PRO A 208 -1.90 -4.76 -18.36
CA PRO A 208 -3.16 -4.27 -18.91
C PRO A 208 -4.17 -5.34 -19.33
N LEU A 209 -3.75 -6.52 -19.77
CA LEU A 209 -4.66 -7.59 -20.18
C LEU A 209 -5.18 -8.41 -19.00
N ILE A 210 -4.39 -8.48 -17.93
CA ILE A 210 -4.69 -9.33 -16.78
C ILE A 210 -5.19 -8.55 -15.57
N SER A 211 -5.07 -7.22 -15.54
CA SER A 211 -5.54 -6.39 -14.45
C SER A 211 -7.01 -6.68 -14.13
N ARG A 212 -7.35 -6.57 -12.85
CA ARG A 212 -8.75 -6.53 -12.44
C ARG A 212 -9.26 -5.12 -12.65
N TYR A 213 -10.35 -5.01 -13.38
CA TYR A 213 -11.03 -3.75 -13.67
C TYR A 213 -12.40 -3.81 -13.00
N HIS A 214 -12.78 -2.75 -12.27
CA HIS A 214 -14.01 -2.74 -11.46
C HIS A 214 -15.23 -3.25 -12.24
N HIS A 215 -15.51 -2.70 -13.43
CA HIS A 215 -16.66 -3.08 -14.25
C HIS A 215 -16.61 -4.52 -14.80
N LEU A 216 -15.43 -5.14 -14.93
CA LEU A 216 -15.32 -6.56 -15.27
C LEU A 216 -15.66 -7.40 -14.04
N THR A 217 -15.17 -6.97 -12.88
CA THR A 217 -15.45 -7.62 -11.60
C THR A 217 -16.92 -7.52 -11.20
N ASP A 218 -17.61 -6.42 -11.50
CA ASP A 218 -19.06 -6.30 -11.27
C ASP A 218 -19.82 -7.36 -12.08
N ARG A 219 -19.50 -7.50 -13.38
CA ARG A 219 -20.09 -8.55 -14.22
C ARG A 219 -19.79 -9.96 -13.71
N GLN A 220 -18.60 -10.19 -13.16
CA GLN A 220 -18.26 -11.45 -12.52
C GLN A 220 -19.11 -11.70 -11.27
N PHE A 221 -19.37 -10.69 -10.44
CA PHE A 221 -20.28 -10.81 -9.30
C PHE A 221 -21.74 -11.02 -9.72
N GLU A 222 -22.20 -10.37 -10.79
CA GLU A 222 -23.52 -10.59 -11.39
C GLU A 222 -23.67 -12.05 -11.85
N GLU A 223 -22.66 -12.59 -12.54
CA GLU A 223 -22.62 -13.99 -12.97
C GLU A 223 -22.66 -14.96 -11.79
N ILE A 224 -21.84 -14.71 -10.76
CA ILE A 224 -21.85 -15.48 -9.51
C ILE A 224 -23.23 -15.43 -8.86
N SER A 225 -23.84 -14.26 -8.77
CA SER A 225 -25.15 -14.07 -8.12
C SER A 225 -26.29 -14.75 -8.89
N ALA A 226 -26.21 -14.74 -10.22
CA ALA A 226 -27.20 -15.35 -11.11
C ALA A 226 -27.15 -16.89 -11.12
N ALA A 227 -26.07 -17.50 -10.63
CA ALA A 227 -25.94 -18.95 -10.66
C ALA A 227 -26.98 -19.65 -9.75
N PRO A 228 -27.59 -20.76 -10.23
CA PRO A 228 -28.81 -21.32 -9.65
C PRO A 228 -28.59 -22.05 -8.32
N THR A 229 -27.38 -22.55 -8.06
CA THR A 229 -27.06 -23.33 -6.85
C THR A 229 -25.84 -22.77 -6.14
N ILE A 230 -25.79 -22.91 -4.81
CA ILE A 230 -24.64 -22.48 -4.00
C ILE A 230 -23.34 -23.14 -4.49
N THR A 231 -23.39 -24.42 -4.88
CA THR A 231 -22.25 -25.13 -5.47
C THR A 231 -21.74 -24.43 -6.72
N ARG A 232 -22.63 -24.08 -7.65
CA ARG A 232 -22.24 -23.39 -8.89
C ARG A 232 -21.70 -21.98 -8.61
N ARG A 233 -22.28 -21.26 -7.64
CA ARG A 233 -21.74 -19.96 -7.18
C ARG A 233 -20.30 -20.11 -6.70
N ASN A 234 -20.05 -21.11 -5.86
CA ASN A 234 -18.73 -21.38 -5.29
C ASN A 234 -17.69 -21.76 -6.36
N GLU A 235 -18.10 -22.53 -7.38
CA GLU A 235 -17.26 -22.89 -8.52
C GLU A 235 -16.84 -21.65 -9.32
N ILE A 236 -17.80 -20.83 -9.75
CA ILE A 236 -17.53 -19.60 -10.53
C ILE A 236 -16.70 -18.61 -9.70
N ALA A 237 -17.03 -18.45 -8.43
CA ALA A 237 -16.27 -17.60 -7.50
C ALA A 237 -14.83 -18.11 -7.33
N ALA A 238 -14.60 -19.43 -7.28
CA ALA A 238 -13.26 -20.00 -7.25
C ALA A 238 -12.48 -19.77 -8.55
N GLU A 239 -13.12 -19.90 -9.71
CA GLU A 239 -12.53 -19.64 -11.02
C GLU A 239 -12.02 -18.19 -11.13
N TYR A 240 -12.85 -17.22 -10.71
CA TYR A 240 -12.48 -15.81 -10.72
C TYR A 240 -11.61 -15.38 -9.54
N GLY A 241 -11.45 -16.23 -8.53
CA GLY A 241 -10.78 -15.89 -7.27
C GLY A 241 -11.51 -14.80 -6.48
N LEU A 242 -12.84 -14.75 -6.55
CA LEU A 242 -13.71 -13.79 -5.87
C LEU A 242 -14.50 -14.46 -4.76
N TRP A 243 -15.03 -13.68 -3.82
CA TRP A 243 -16.05 -14.14 -2.89
C TRP A 243 -17.40 -14.32 -3.60
N THR A 244 -18.36 -14.97 -2.94
CA THR A 244 -19.70 -15.21 -3.52
C THR A 244 -20.59 -13.97 -3.51
N CYS A 245 -20.20 -12.94 -2.77
CA CYS A 245 -20.88 -11.65 -2.70
C CYS A 245 -19.86 -10.51 -2.87
N SER A 246 -20.34 -9.37 -3.34
CA SER A 246 -19.58 -8.13 -3.34
C SER A 246 -19.42 -7.58 -1.92
N PRO A 247 -18.25 -7.00 -1.57
CA PRO A 247 -18.04 -6.38 -0.26
C PRO A 247 -18.91 -5.14 -0.04
N ILE A 248 -19.24 -4.83 1.22
CA ILE A 248 -20.09 -3.68 1.59
C ILE A 248 -19.57 -2.33 1.10
N LEU A 249 -18.25 -2.17 0.94
CA LEU A 249 -17.66 -0.93 0.44
C LEU A 249 -17.99 -0.66 -1.04
N ASP A 250 -18.48 -1.65 -1.79
CA ASP A 250 -18.97 -1.43 -3.17
C ASP A 250 -20.29 -0.67 -3.24
N ASN A 251 -20.94 -0.50 -2.08
CA ASN A 251 -22.07 0.38 -1.96
C ASN A 251 -21.70 1.88 -2.10
N LEU A 252 -20.40 2.20 -2.11
CA LEU A 252 -19.85 3.55 -2.25
C LEU A 252 -19.32 3.80 -3.66
N LYS A 253 -19.25 5.06 -4.08
CA LYS A 253 -18.72 5.48 -5.39
C LYS A 253 -17.19 5.34 -5.39
N ARG A 254 -16.69 4.15 -5.75
CA ARG A 254 -15.23 3.86 -5.80
C ARG A 254 -14.80 2.95 -6.95
N GLU A 255 -13.54 3.06 -7.36
CA GLU A 255 -12.84 2.04 -8.16
C GLU A 255 -12.13 1.06 -7.21
N ARG A 256 -12.80 -0.07 -6.95
CA ARG A 256 -12.38 -1.08 -5.95
C ARG A 256 -10.91 -1.51 -6.02
N HIS A 257 -10.32 -1.66 -7.21
CA HIS A 257 -9.00 -2.28 -7.39
C HIS A 257 -7.88 -1.22 -7.42
N LEU A 258 -8.16 -0.03 -7.95
CA LEU A 258 -7.24 1.10 -7.95
C LEU A 258 -7.16 1.78 -6.59
N GLN A 259 -8.30 1.91 -5.92
CA GLN A 259 -8.38 2.57 -4.62
C GLN A 259 -8.01 1.65 -3.46
N SER A 260 -7.71 0.37 -3.70
CA SER A 260 -7.25 -0.57 -2.66
C SER A 260 -5.77 -0.90 -2.83
N SER A 261 -4.93 0.10 -2.54
CA SER A 261 -3.49 0.03 -2.75
C SER A 261 -2.82 -1.12 -1.97
N HIS A 262 -1.70 -1.62 -2.50
CA HIS A 262 -0.86 -2.57 -1.76
C HIS A 262 0.01 -1.86 -0.72
N ASP A 263 0.04 -2.41 0.49
CA ASP A 263 0.88 -1.92 1.58
C ASP A 263 2.37 -2.19 1.31
N VAL A 264 3.07 -1.15 0.82
CA VAL A 264 4.49 -1.20 0.45
C VAL A 264 5.39 -1.44 1.68
N TYR A 265 5.01 -0.95 2.85
CA TYR A 265 5.77 -1.09 4.09
C TYR A 265 5.78 -2.55 4.54
N HIS A 266 4.59 -3.16 4.69
CA HIS A 266 4.45 -4.57 5.06
C HIS A 266 5.17 -5.48 4.08
N ALA A 267 4.97 -5.24 2.78
CA ALA A 267 5.55 -6.08 1.76
C ALA A 267 7.08 -6.01 1.77
N THR A 268 7.65 -4.81 1.89
CA THR A 268 9.10 -4.62 1.93
C THR A 268 9.70 -5.24 3.19
N ALA A 269 9.13 -4.97 4.36
CA ALA A 269 9.60 -5.55 5.62
C ALA A 269 9.58 -7.09 5.59
N ARG A 270 8.49 -7.70 5.12
CA ARG A 270 8.37 -9.16 5.00
C ARG A 270 9.37 -9.75 3.99
N LYS A 271 9.61 -9.08 2.86
CA LYS A 271 10.65 -9.50 1.89
C LYS A 271 12.03 -9.46 2.53
N VAL A 272 12.37 -8.39 3.23
CA VAL A 272 13.67 -8.22 3.88
C VAL A 272 13.90 -9.27 4.95
N LEU A 273 12.93 -9.47 5.86
CA LEU A 273 13.05 -10.46 6.93
C LEU A 273 13.23 -11.88 6.37
N ARG A 274 12.47 -12.22 5.32
CA ARG A 274 12.65 -13.49 4.60
C ARG A 274 14.05 -13.61 4.00
N PHE A 275 14.54 -12.56 3.35
CA PHE A 275 15.86 -12.60 2.73
C PHE A 275 17.00 -12.67 3.76
N LEU A 276 16.82 -12.02 4.92
CA LEU A 276 17.72 -12.10 6.05
C LEU A 276 17.84 -13.53 6.57
N ARG A 277 16.72 -14.22 6.72
CA ARG A 277 16.68 -15.62 7.14
C ARG A 277 17.46 -16.52 6.18
N ILE A 278 17.16 -16.43 4.88
CA ILE A 278 17.88 -17.17 3.83
C ILE A 278 19.39 -16.90 3.89
N THR A 279 19.77 -15.64 4.08
CA THR A 279 21.18 -15.23 4.16
C THR A 279 21.87 -15.81 5.39
N ILE A 280 21.24 -15.75 6.58
CA ILE A 280 21.81 -16.29 7.82
C ILE A 280 21.90 -17.81 7.78
N ASP A 281 20.89 -18.48 7.21
CA ASP A 281 20.88 -19.92 7.04
C ASP A 281 21.95 -20.40 6.06
N ALA A 282 22.32 -19.56 5.08
CA ALA A 282 23.39 -19.84 4.14
C ALA A 282 24.81 -19.71 4.71
N LEU A 283 25.00 -19.05 5.85
CA LEU A 283 26.31 -18.91 6.48
C LEU A 283 26.81 -20.23 7.08
N SER A 284 28.10 -20.54 6.88
CA SER A 284 28.81 -21.60 7.61
C SER A 284 29.01 -21.21 9.08
N PRO A 285 29.38 -22.13 9.99
CA PRO A 285 29.76 -21.79 11.36
C PRO A 285 30.80 -20.66 11.43
N GLU A 286 31.83 -20.73 10.59
CA GLU A 286 32.88 -19.71 10.46
C GLU A 286 32.30 -18.39 9.94
N GLY A 287 31.40 -18.46 8.96
CA GLY A 287 30.69 -17.29 8.43
C GLY A 287 29.80 -16.61 9.46
N LYS A 288 29.10 -17.37 10.31
CA LYS A 288 28.30 -16.82 11.41
C LYS A 288 29.17 -16.11 12.44
N LEU A 289 30.33 -16.67 12.79
CA LEU A 289 31.30 -15.99 13.66
C LEU A 289 31.83 -14.70 13.02
N ALA A 290 32.21 -14.74 11.75
CA ALA A 290 32.66 -13.57 11.00
C ALA A 290 31.56 -12.49 10.95
N PHE A 291 30.30 -12.89 10.73
CA PHE A 291 29.14 -11.99 10.75
C PHE A 291 28.98 -11.31 12.10
N ILE A 292 29.04 -12.05 13.21
CA ILE A 292 28.93 -11.49 14.56
C ILE A 292 30.06 -10.49 14.85
N LEU A 293 31.29 -10.79 14.43
CA LEU A 293 32.43 -9.88 14.58
C LEU A 293 32.23 -8.60 13.75
N ALA A 294 31.80 -8.73 12.49
CA ALA A 294 31.49 -7.60 11.63
C ALA A 294 30.32 -6.77 12.17
N TRP A 295 29.30 -7.40 12.73
CA TRP A 295 28.15 -6.74 13.36
C TRP A 295 28.55 -5.95 14.62
N LYS A 296 29.40 -6.53 15.48
CA LYS A 296 29.90 -5.87 16.69
C LYS A 296 30.70 -4.62 16.35
N THR A 297 31.55 -4.68 15.32
CA THR A 297 32.43 -3.60 14.86
C THR A 297 31.79 -2.67 13.82
N PHE A 298 30.52 -2.87 13.45
CA PHE A 298 29.83 -1.97 12.54
C PHE A 298 29.41 -0.70 13.27
N GLU A 299 29.83 0.45 12.74
CA GLU A 299 29.46 1.77 13.23
C GLU A 299 28.11 2.16 12.62
N TYR A 300 27.13 2.40 13.49
CA TYR A 300 25.81 2.87 13.10
C TYR A 300 25.81 4.39 12.95
N PRO A 301 24.90 4.97 12.13
CA PRO A 301 24.60 6.39 12.20
C PRO A 301 24.34 6.82 13.65
N ARG A 302 24.84 7.98 14.05
CA ARG A 302 24.78 8.44 15.47
C ARG A 302 23.36 8.51 16.04
N SER A 303 22.36 8.73 15.20
CA SER A 303 20.95 8.82 15.59
C SER A 303 20.25 7.46 15.71
N TRP A 304 20.91 6.35 15.39
CA TRP A 304 20.29 5.03 15.37
C TRP A 304 20.63 4.23 16.63
N GLN A 305 19.62 3.61 17.22
CA GLN A 305 19.84 2.60 18.24
C GLN A 305 20.38 1.32 17.58
N LYS A 306 21.39 0.72 18.23
CA LYS A 306 22.00 -0.51 17.72
C LYS A 306 21.03 -1.68 17.90
N LEU A 307 20.66 -2.31 16.78
CA LEU A 307 19.79 -3.48 16.79
C LEU A 307 20.47 -4.73 17.40
N PRO A 308 19.70 -5.65 18.00
CA PRO A 308 20.24 -6.92 18.47
C PRO A 308 20.80 -7.74 17.31
N ASN A 309 21.71 -8.67 17.60
CA ASN A 309 22.34 -9.51 16.59
C ASN A 309 21.31 -10.35 15.82
N PRO A 310 21.23 -10.22 14.48
CA PRO A 310 20.26 -10.93 13.67
C PRO A 310 20.29 -12.45 13.78
N ILE A 311 21.46 -13.07 14.04
CA ILE A 311 21.56 -14.53 14.10
C ILE A 311 20.79 -15.10 15.30
N SER A 312 20.79 -14.40 16.43
CA SER A 312 20.17 -14.88 17.67
C SER A 312 18.76 -14.33 17.89
N HIS A 313 18.42 -13.24 17.21
CA HIS A 313 17.22 -12.44 17.50
C HIS A 313 16.31 -12.26 16.28
N ILE A 314 16.46 -13.09 15.24
CA ILE A 314 15.72 -12.94 13.98
C ILE A 314 14.19 -12.88 14.16
N GLU A 315 13.65 -13.67 15.09
CA GLU A 315 12.21 -13.74 15.36
C GLU A 315 11.70 -12.58 16.25
N SER A 316 12.60 -11.75 16.79
CA SER A 316 12.23 -10.61 17.66
C SER A 316 12.15 -9.27 16.93
N PHE A 317 12.56 -9.22 15.66
CA PHE A 317 12.57 -7.98 14.91
C PHE A 317 11.17 -7.53 14.52
N MET A 318 10.91 -6.24 14.74
CA MET A 318 9.75 -5.56 14.19
C MET A 318 9.96 -5.26 12.70
N MET A 319 8.90 -4.81 12.04
CA MET A 319 8.96 -4.45 10.62
C MET A 319 9.86 -3.24 10.36
N SER A 320 9.85 -2.27 11.28
CA SER A 320 10.75 -1.12 11.26
C SER A 320 12.22 -1.56 11.32
N ASP A 321 12.54 -2.51 12.20
CA ASP A 321 13.88 -3.10 12.30
C ASP A 321 14.29 -3.77 10.99
N SER A 322 13.35 -4.47 10.34
CA SER A 322 13.59 -5.09 9.03
C SER A 322 14.02 -4.06 7.99
N LEU A 323 13.40 -2.88 7.95
CA LEU A 323 13.81 -1.81 7.02
C LEU A 323 15.19 -1.24 7.36
N HIS A 324 15.52 -1.06 8.64
CA HIS A 324 16.87 -0.67 9.06
C HIS A 324 17.91 -1.72 8.68
N LEU A 325 17.60 -3.01 8.86
CA LEU A 325 18.45 -4.12 8.49
C LEU A 325 18.74 -4.13 6.99
N ALA A 326 17.74 -3.84 6.14
CA ALA A 326 17.95 -3.73 4.69
C ALA A 326 19.02 -2.70 4.31
N MET A 327 19.18 -1.64 5.10
CA MET A 327 20.19 -0.60 4.86
C MET A 327 21.59 -1.04 5.31
N VAL A 328 21.69 -1.82 6.40
CA VAL A 328 22.96 -2.16 7.05
C VAL A 328 23.56 -3.47 6.54
N ILE A 329 22.74 -4.48 6.27
CA ILE A 329 23.18 -5.83 5.90
C ILE A 329 24.12 -5.86 4.69
N PRO A 330 23.92 -5.10 3.59
CA PRO A 330 24.86 -5.10 2.47
C PRO A 330 26.30 -4.74 2.90
N PHE A 331 26.47 -3.79 3.82
CA PHE A 331 27.78 -3.37 4.30
C PHE A 331 28.44 -4.43 5.19
N ILE A 332 27.65 -5.08 6.04
CA ILE A 332 28.14 -6.15 6.91
C ILE A 332 28.55 -7.37 6.08
N LEU A 333 27.72 -7.78 5.13
CA LEU A 333 28.04 -8.88 4.22
C LEU A 333 29.30 -8.60 3.40
N ASN A 334 29.48 -7.35 2.93
CA ASN A 334 30.67 -6.97 2.19
C ASN A 334 31.97 -7.16 3.00
N ARG A 335 31.93 -7.01 4.34
CA ARG A 335 33.10 -7.26 5.21
C ARG A 335 33.44 -8.75 5.35
N ILE A 336 32.48 -9.65 5.12
CA ILE A 336 32.63 -11.10 5.33
C ILE A 336 32.50 -11.90 4.03
N LEU A 337 32.62 -11.26 2.87
CA LEU A 337 32.27 -11.81 1.56
C LEU A 337 33.33 -12.81 1.02
N LYS A 338 33.49 -13.96 1.69
CA LYS A 338 34.42 -15.04 1.32
C LYS A 338 33.68 -16.35 1.10
N PRO A 339 34.02 -17.18 0.09
CA PRO A 339 33.38 -18.49 -0.13
C PRO A 339 33.34 -19.41 1.06
N GLN A 340 34.41 -19.49 1.85
CA GLN A 340 34.46 -20.28 3.07
C GLN A 340 33.44 -19.88 4.16
N ASN A 341 32.89 -18.66 4.09
CA ASN A 341 31.91 -18.16 5.06
C ASN A 341 30.48 -18.60 4.74
N PHE A 342 30.26 -19.29 3.62
CA PHE A 342 28.96 -19.82 3.22
C PHE A 342 29.02 -21.33 3.14
N LYS A 343 27.89 -21.99 3.39
CA LYS A 343 27.76 -23.43 3.21
C LYS A 343 27.90 -23.77 1.73
N GLN A 344 28.70 -24.77 1.41
CA GLN A 344 28.94 -25.19 0.03
C GLN A 344 27.64 -25.64 -0.67
N SER A 345 26.75 -26.33 0.04
CA SER A 345 25.42 -26.73 -0.47
C SER A 345 24.58 -25.55 -0.95
N GLU A 346 24.62 -24.43 -0.23
CA GLU A 346 23.85 -23.22 -0.55
C GLU A 346 24.48 -22.46 -1.71
N ILE A 347 25.82 -22.43 -1.79
CA ILE A 347 26.54 -21.90 -2.97
C ILE A 347 26.18 -22.71 -4.22
N ASP A 348 26.17 -24.04 -4.13
CA ASP A 348 25.89 -24.91 -5.28
C ASP A 348 24.42 -24.80 -5.72
N LYS A 349 23.48 -24.69 -4.77
CA LYS A 349 22.06 -24.41 -5.06
C LYS A 349 21.88 -23.05 -5.74
N PHE A 350 22.50 -22.01 -5.21
CA PHE A 350 22.43 -20.67 -5.82
C PHE A 350 23.09 -20.63 -7.20
N ARG A 351 24.18 -21.39 -7.39
CA ARG A 351 24.86 -21.54 -8.69
C ARG A 351 23.94 -22.19 -9.71
N SER A 352 23.25 -23.28 -9.37
CA SER A 352 22.38 -23.98 -10.32
C SER A 352 21.20 -23.12 -10.76
N GLN A 353 20.65 -22.32 -9.84
CA GLN A 353 19.53 -21.41 -10.10
C GLN A 353 19.92 -20.17 -10.94
N THR A 354 21.11 -19.60 -10.69
CA THR A 354 21.56 -18.37 -11.36
C THR A 354 22.40 -18.60 -12.62
N GLY A 355 22.93 -19.81 -12.81
CA GLY A 355 23.82 -20.16 -13.93
C GLY A 355 25.25 -19.58 -13.79
N VAL A 356 25.62 -19.00 -12.65
CA VAL A 356 26.93 -18.36 -12.44
C VAL A 356 27.97 -19.38 -11.98
N SER A 357 28.93 -19.72 -12.85
CA SER A 357 29.85 -20.84 -12.62
C SER A 357 30.93 -20.61 -11.54
N ARG A 358 31.46 -19.39 -11.38
CA ARG A 358 32.56 -19.12 -10.42
C ARG A 358 32.06 -18.73 -9.03
N SER A 359 32.57 -19.39 -7.98
CA SER A 359 32.17 -19.15 -6.57
C SER A 359 32.38 -17.71 -6.09
N ASP A 360 33.42 -17.02 -6.54
CA ASP A 360 33.66 -15.61 -6.19
C ASP A 360 32.61 -14.68 -6.81
N LEU A 361 32.10 -15.02 -7.99
CA LEU A 361 31.02 -14.29 -8.66
C LEU A 361 29.66 -14.61 -8.04
N VAL A 362 29.43 -15.84 -7.57
CA VAL A 362 28.20 -16.26 -6.88
C VAL A 362 27.94 -15.39 -5.65
N ILE A 363 28.94 -15.21 -4.79
CA ILE A 363 28.75 -14.48 -3.53
C ILE A 363 28.67 -12.97 -3.77
N LYS A 364 29.39 -12.46 -4.78
CA LYS A 364 29.19 -11.09 -5.27
C LYS A 364 27.78 -10.89 -5.81
N LEU A 365 27.19 -11.87 -6.47
CA LEU A 365 25.79 -11.81 -6.92
C LEU A 365 24.82 -11.83 -5.73
N TRP A 366 25.09 -12.63 -4.70
CA TRP A 366 24.30 -12.60 -3.45
C TRP A 366 24.30 -11.21 -2.80
N LEU A 367 25.47 -10.56 -2.73
CA LEU A 367 25.57 -9.18 -2.25
C LEU A 367 24.83 -8.21 -3.19
N LYS A 368 24.89 -8.40 -4.51
CA LYS A 368 24.11 -7.60 -5.46
C LYS A 368 22.60 -7.74 -5.25
N CYS A 369 22.09 -8.91 -4.87
CA CYS A 369 20.69 -9.08 -4.50
C CYS A 369 20.31 -8.18 -3.31
N TRP A 370 21.16 -8.13 -2.27
CA TRP A 370 20.96 -7.22 -1.13
C TRP A 370 20.98 -5.75 -1.55
N ILE A 371 21.98 -5.34 -2.33
CA ILE A 371 22.07 -3.96 -2.85
C ILE A 371 20.82 -3.59 -3.65
N LEU A 372 20.29 -4.53 -4.45
CA LEU A 372 19.09 -4.31 -5.23
C LEU A 372 17.86 -4.10 -4.34
N VAL A 373 17.66 -4.95 -3.32
CA VAL A 373 16.59 -4.77 -2.32
C VAL A 373 16.69 -3.38 -1.67
N THR A 374 17.89 -2.97 -1.24
CA THR A 374 18.09 -1.65 -0.61
C THR A 374 17.79 -0.50 -1.58
N LYS A 375 18.22 -0.60 -2.84
CA LYS A 375 17.93 0.42 -3.87
C LYS A 375 16.43 0.51 -4.18
N THR A 376 15.77 -0.64 -4.33
CA THR A 376 14.32 -0.68 -4.58
C THR A 376 13.55 -0.12 -3.40
N MET A 377 13.94 -0.44 -2.18
CA MET A 377 13.39 0.17 -0.97
C MET A 377 13.58 1.69 -0.98
N SER A 378 14.81 2.18 -1.23
CA SER A 378 15.07 3.62 -1.29
C SER A 378 14.19 4.34 -2.31
N MET A 379 13.97 3.76 -3.49
CA MET A 379 13.07 4.31 -4.50
C MET A 379 11.61 4.26 -4.04
N ALA A 380 11.18 3.17 -3.41
CA ALA A 380 9.81 2.99 -2.96
C ALA A 380 9.40 3.99 -1.86
N PHE A 381 10.34 4.40 -1.00
CA PHE A 381 10.09 5.36 0.09
C PHE A 381 10.55 6.78 -0.24
N MET A 382 10.62 7.17 -1.51
CA MET A 382 10.89 8.57 -1.90
C MET A 382 9.67 9.48 -1.64
N HIS A 383 9.95 10.70 -1.18
CA HIS A 383 8.96 11.73 -0.88
C HIS A 383 8.28 12.34 -2.09
N SER A 384 8.93 12.32 -3.25
CA SER A 384 8.38 12.85 -4.49
C SER A 384 8.97 12.11 -5.67
N PHE A 385 8.25 12.11 -6.79
CA PHE A 385 8.71 11.52 -8.04
C PHE A 385 8.66 12.52 -9.18
N THR A 386 9.74 12.55 -9.95
CA THR A 386 9.77 13.10 -11.31
C THR A 386 9.31 12.03 -12.31
N LYS A 387 9.15 12.43 -13.58
CA LYS A 387 8.86 11.48 -14.68
C LYS A 387 9.94 10.39 -14.82
N GLU A 388 11.19 10.74 -14.57
CA GLU A 388 12.32 9.80 -14.62
C GLU A 388 12.29 8.82 -13.45
N ASP A 389 11.88 9.29 -12.26
CA ASP A 389 11.83 8.44 -11.06
C ASP A 389 10.79 7.33 -11.19
N TYR A 390 9.66 7.57 -11.87
CA TYR A 390 8.73 6.48 -12.19
C TYR A 390 9.35 5.39 -13.09
N THR A 391 10.23 5.76 -14.01
CA THR A 391 10.96 4.79 -14.83
C THR A 391 11.96 4.01 -13.98
N LYS A 392 12.74 4.71 -13.15
CA LYS A 392 13.68 4.08 -12.21
C LYS A 392 12.99 3.15 -11.21
N LEU A 393 11.87 3.58 -10.65
CA LEU A 393 11.05 2.77 -9.73
C LEU A 393 10.60 1.48 -10.41
N ARG A 394 10.08 1.56 -11.64
CA ARG A 394 9.70 0.37 -12.42
C ARG A 394 10.88 -0.57 -12.61
N GLU A 395 12.02 -0.04 -13.05
CA GLU A 395 13.23 -0.84 -13.27
C GLU A 395 13.71 -1.52 -11.98
N CYS A 396 13.73 -0.80 -10.86
CA CYS A 396 14.09 -1.35 -9.55
C CYS A 396 13.15 -2.49 -9.12
N LEU A 397 11.83 -2.28 -9.24
CA LEU A 397 10.81 -3.26 -8.88
C LEU A 397 10.87 -4.52 -9.76
N ASP A 398 11.05 -4.33 -11.07
CA ASP A 398 11.18 -5.43 -12.03
C ASP A 398 12.47 -6.20 -11.81
N ASN A 399 13.60 -5.51 -11.63
CA ASN A 399 14.88 -6.16 -11.36
C ASN A 399 14.85 -6.93 -10.04
N GLU A 400 14.31 -6.35 -8.96
CA GLU A 400 14.18 -7.03 -7.66
C GLU A 400 13.35 -8.30 -7.82
N ARG A 401 12.18 -8.21 -8.46
CA ARG A 401 11.30 -9.35 -8.70
C ARG A 401 12.01 -10.45 -9.47
N ARG A 402 12.61 -10.11 -10.61
CA ARG A 402 13.28 -11.07 -11.51
C ARG A 402 14.45 -11.76 -10.84
N LEU A 403 15.33 -10.97 -10.22
CA LEU A 403 16.56 -11.49 -9.65
C LEU A 403 16.27 -12.36 -8.42
N LEU A 404 15.40 -11.91 -7.51
CA LEU A 404 15.09 -12.68 -6.31
C LEU A 404 14.34 -13.97 -6.64
N SER A 405 13.34 -13.93 -7.52
CA SER A 405 12.59 -15.15 -7.88
C SER A 405 13.44 -16.15 -8.67
N GLN A 406 14.42 -15.68 -9.44
CA GLN A 406 15.35 -16.56 -10.15
C GLN A 406 16.36 -17.17 -9.18
N ALA A 407 16.86 -16.38 -8.23
CA ALA A 407 18.00 -16.76 -7.40
C ALA A 407 17.62 -17.48 -6.10
N PHE A 408 16.34 -17.47 -5.72
CA PHE A 408 15.86 -18.04 -4.47
C PHE A 408 14.44 -18.62 -4.64
N GLU A 409 14.29 -19.93 -4.47
CA GLU A 409 12.99 -20.63 -4.50
C GLU A 409 11.98 -20.03 -3.52
N ASP A 410 12.42 -19.56 -2.35
CA ASP A 410 11.57 -18.90 -1.35
C ASP A 410 10.88 -17.62 -1.84
N PHE A 411 11.34 -17.07 -2.96
CA PHE A 411 10.79 -15.88 -3.60
C PHE A 411 10.00 -16.21 -4.87
N GLU A 412 10.06 -17.45 -5.37
CA GLU A 412 9.25 -17.89 -6.49
C GLU A 412 7.78 -17.82 -6.11
N ASN A 413 6.97 -17.15 -6.95
CA ASN A 413 5.54 -16.97 -6.72
C ASN A 413 5.21 -16.44 -5.31
N LEU A 414 6.08 -15.63 -4.71
CA LEU A 414 5.80 -15.00 -3.42
C LEU A 414 4.82 -13.82 -3.61
N PRO A 415 3.67 -13.78 -2.90
CA PRO A 415 2.73 -12.66 -3.03
C PRO A 415 3.36 -11.29 -2.79
N ASN A 416 4.22 -11.17 -1.77
CA ASN A 416 4.89 -9.90 -1.43
C ASN A 416 5.88 -9.44 -2.51
N LEU A 417 6.36 -10.36 -3.36
CA LEU A 417 7.21 -10.02 -4.50
C LEU A 417 6.36 -9.75 -5.75
N HIS A 418 5.25 -10.47 -5.92
CA HIS A 418 4.31 -10.26 -7.02
C HIS A 418 3.77 -8.83 -7.09
N ILE A 419 3.45 -8.23 -5.94
CA ILE A 419 2.88 -6.88 -5.89
C ILE A 419 3.82 -5.80 -6.45
N ASN A 420 5.13 -6.08 -6.61
CA ASN A 420 6.05 -5.16 -7.27
C ASN A 420 5.55 -4.75 -8.67
N LEU A 421 4.84 -5.64 -9.37
CA LEU A 421 4.21 -5.35 -10.66
C LEU A 421 3.18 -4.21 -10.58
N HIS A 422 2.51 -4.06 -9.44
CA HIS A 422 1.39 -3.15 -9.24
C HIS A 422 1.81 -1.84 -8.56
N LEU A 423 2.94 -1.82 -7.84
CA LEU A 423 3.41 -0.63 -7.10
C LEU A 423 3.61 0.60 -8.01
N ILE A 424 4.06 0.43 -9.25
CA ILE A 424 4.18 1.56 -10.18
C ILE A 424 2.83 2.20 -10.53
N LEU A 425 1.75 1.41 -10.57
CA LEU A 425 0.40 1.91 -10.81
C LEU A 425 -0.07 2.73 -9.60
N HIS A 426 0.13 2.21 -8.38
CA HIS A 426 -0.21 2.93 -7.15
C HIS A 426 0.57 4.25 -7.03
N ALA A 427 1.88 4.22 -7.30
CA ALA A 427 2.72 5.41 -7.29
C ALA A 427 2.21 6.49 -8.25
N LYS A 428 1.71 6.10 -9.43
CA LYS A 428 1.16 7.05 -10.42
C LYS A 428 -0.20 7.59 -10.00
N ASN A 429 -1.02 6.77 -9.36
CA ASN A 429 -2.35 7.18 -8.91
C ASN A 429 -2.29 8.14 -7.72
N TYR A 430 -1.33 7.93 -6.82
CA TYR A 430 -1.21 8.68 -5.57
C TYR A 430 0.05 9.56 -5.49
N ALA A 431 0.65 9.86 -6.64
CA ALA A 431 1.93 10.57 -6.82
C ALA A 431 3.18 9.85 -6.26
N THR A 432 3.09 9.16 -5.12
CA THR A 432 4.17 8.35 -4.53
C THR A 432 3.59 7.10 -3.87
N LEU A 433 4.46 6.13 -3.54
CA LEU A 433 4.07 4.97 -2.72
C LEU A 433 3.96 5.31 -1.22
N LEU A 434 4.59 6.40 -0.77
CA LEU A 434 4.42 6.87 0.60
C LEU A 434 2.99 7.36 0.86
N ASN A 435 2.35 7.91 -0.16
CA ASN A 435 0.99 8.43 -0.06
C ASN A 435 -0.07 7.33 0.06
N THR A 436 0.31 6.08 -0.21
CA THR A 436 -0.53 4.89 -0.03
C THR A 436 -0.18 4.12 1.25
N GLY A 437 0.79 4.59 2.03
CA GLY A 437 1.24 3.95 3.26
C GLY A 437 0.61 4.57 4.50
N VAL A 438 0.40 3.75 5.52
CA VAL A 438 0.03 4.22 6.87
C VAL A 438 1.30 4.56 7.65
N VAL A 439 1.27 5.61 8.48
CA VAL A 439 2.34 5.83 9.46
C VAL A 439 2.24 4.80 10.58
N ARG A 440 2.81 3.61 10.35
CA ARG A 440 2.79 2.49 11.32
C ARG A 440 3.81 2.57 12.44
N HIS A 441 4.81 3.45 12.37
CA HIS A 441 5.79 3.60 13.47
C HIS A 441 5.12 3.90 14.83
N LEU A 442 3.89 4.42 14.82
CA LEU A 442 3.09 4.75 16.00
C LEU A 442 2.23 3.59 16.52
N PHE A 443 2.02 2.52 15.74
CA PHE A 443 1.05 1.46 16.06
C PHE A 443 1.69 0.09 16.33
N ASP A 444 2.92 -0.14 15.84
CA ASP A 444 3.66 -1.40 16.08
C ASP A 444 4.25 -1.49 17.51
N GLY A 445 4.28 -0.39 18.26
CA GLY A 445 4.80 -0.32 19.64
C GLY A 445 3.82 -0.70 20.75
N GLY A 446 2.57 -1.07 20.40
CA GLY A 446 1.47 -1.13 21.36
C GLY A 446 0.93 0.27 21.67
N ILE A 447 -0.36 0.37 21.98
CA ILE A 447 -0.96 1.65 22.39
C ILE A 447 -0.47 1.96 23.80
N ASP A 448 0.18 3.11 23.99
CA ASP A 448 0.38 3.68 25.31
C ASP A 448 -0.98 4.13 25.88
N GLY A 449 -1.35 3.61 27.05
CA GLY A 449 -2.67 3.76 27.66
C GLY A 449 -3.08 5.21 27.94
N HIS A 450 -2.12 6.13 27.93
CA HIS A 450 -2.35 7.57 28.10
C HIS A 450 -3.08 8.23 26.91
N HIS A 451 -3.03 7.62 25.71
CA HIS A 451 -3.76 8.10 24.54
C HIS A 451 -5.21 7.55 24.42
N LEU A 452 -5.67 6.71 25.36
CA LEU A 452 -7.10 6.34 25.46
C LEU A 452 -7.99 7.50 25.93
N SER A 453 -7.42 8.58 26.46
CA SER A 453 -8.18 9.70 27.02
C SER A 453 -8.96 10.52 25.98
N SER A 454 -8.70 10.37 24.67
CA SER A 454 -9.49 11.01 23.61
C SER A 454 -10.33 10.02 22.78
N MET A 455 -10.73 8.88 23.35
CA MET A 455 -11.77 8.04 22.75
C MET A 455 -13.09 8.83 22.67
N ASN A 456 -13.38 9.40 21.50
CA ASN A 456 -14.71 9.90 21.17
C ASN A 456 -15.64 8.68 21.00
N ASN A 457 -16.21 8.23 22.12
CA ASN A 457 -17.18 7.12 22.22
C ASN A 457 -18.54 7.42 21.56
N THR A 458 -18.59 8.04 20.39
CA THR A 458 -19.86 8.34 19.70
C THR A 458 -19.76 8.08 18.20
N LEU A 459 -19.79 6.79 17.87
CA LEU A 459 -19.84 6.18 16.53
C LEU A 459 -21.10 6.54 15.68
N ASN A 460 -21.81 7.63 16.00
CA ASN A 460 -23.14 7.93 15.45
C ASN A 460 -23.27 9.29 14.75
N ASN A 461 -22.16 9.92 14.34
CA ASN A 461 -22.25 11.19 13.64
C ASN A 461 -20.95 11.60 12.91
N LEU A 462 -20.50 10.86 11.89
CA LEU A 462 -19.34 11.28 11.07
C LEU A 462 -19.47 12.72 10.55
N PRO A 463 -20.66 13.23 10.14
CA PRO A 463 -20.83 14.64 9.80
C PRO A 463 -20.57 15.60 10.97
N HIS A 464 -20.93 15.25 12.20
CA HIS A 464 -20.57 16.06 13.37
C HIS A 464 -19.07 15.99 13.68
N HIS A 465 -18.44 14.82 13.51
CA HIS A 465 -16.98 14.69 13.66
C HIS A 465 -16.22 15.47 12.58
N LEU A 466 -16.67 15.42 11.33
CA LEU A 466 -16.14 16.24 10.23
C LEU A 466 -16.36 17.73 10.50
N LYS A 467 -17.53 18.14 11.01
CA LYS A 467 -17.79 19.52 11.43
C LYS A 467 -16.82 19.98 12.52
N TRP A 468 -16.63 19.18 13.56
CA TRP A 468 -15.68 19.46 14.64
C TRP A 468 -14.24 19.56 14.11
N LEU A 469 -13.83 18.61 13.27
CA LEU A 469 -12.51 18.61 12.61
C LEU A 469 -12.29 19.84 11.73
N MET A 470 -13.29 20.27 10.97
CA MET A 470 -13.22 21.46 10.14
C MET A 470 -13.21 22.76 10.96
N ASN A 471 -13.83 22.76 12.14
CA ASN A 471 -13.84 23.91 13.05
C ASN A 471 -12.50 24.10 13.76
N ASP A 472 -11.88 23.02 14.25
CA ASP A 472 -10.59 23.06 14.96
C ASP A 472 -9.37 23.20 14.02
N TRP A 473 -9.57 22.99 12.71
CA TRP A 473 -8.49 23.07 11.71
C TRP A 473 -7.90 24.48 11.51
N PHE A 474 -8.66 25.55 11.77
CA PHE A 474 -8.22 26.91 11.45
C PHE A 474 -7.55 27.65 12.61
N ILE A 475 -7.31 27.03 13.76
CA ILE A 475 -6.57 27.68 14.85
C ILE A 475 -5.34 26.86 15.20
N ALA A 476 -4.24 27.23 14.56
CA ALA A 476 -2.92 27.24 15.19
C ALA A 476 -2.08 28.32 14.52
N GLU A 477 -2.34 29.59 14.87
CA GLU A 477 -1.47 30.73 14.54
C GLU A 477 -0.24 30.85 15.45
N LYS A 478 0.07 29.82 16.24
CA LYS A 478 1.32 29.75 17.02
C LYS A 478 2.02 28.42 16.81
N SER A 479 3.32 28.49 16.51
CA SER A 479 4.25 27.40 16.73
C SER A 479 4.19 27.04 18.22
N LEU A 480 3.89 25.79 18.54
CA LEU A 480 4.23 25.24 19.85
C LEU A 480 5.73 24.93 19.78
N ASP A 481 6.54 25.85 20.28
CA ASP A 481 7.92 25.57 20.64
C ASP A 481 7.92 24.49 21.73
N TYR A 482 8.73 23.46 21.55
CA TYR A 482 8.78 22.27 22.39
C TYR A 482 9.75 22.40 23.57
N ASP A 483 10.07 23.62 24.02
CA ASP A 483 11.17 23.86 24.98
C ASP A 483 10.74 24.35 26.38
N ASP A 484 9.45 24.47 26.70
CA ASP A 484 9.02 25.11 27.97
C ASP A 484 8.56 24.20 29.13
N ASP A 485 8.77 22.88 29.08
CA ASP A 485 8.39 21.97 30.19
C ASP A 485 9.56 21.40 31.01
N ILE A 486 10.71 22.09 31.05
CA ILE A 486 11.80 21.80 32.00
C ILE A 486 12.22 23.08 32.73
N SER A 487 11.32 23.66 33.52
CA SER A 487 11.70 24.43 34.70
C SER A 487 10.52 24.64 35.64
N GLU A 488 10.80 24.51 36.94
CA GLU A 488 9.93 24.73 38.12
C GLU A 488 9.33 23.43 38.70
N GLY A 489 9.75 22.92 39.88
CA GLY A 489 10.54 23.56 40.92
C GLY A 489 11.27 22.58 41.84
N LEU A 490 12.47 23.03 42.24
CA LEU A 490 13.07 22.77 43.53
C LEU A 490 12.19 23.36 44.64
N ILE A 491 11.79 22.53 45.61
CA ILE A 491 12.14 22.56 47.04
C ILE A 491 11.77 21.20 47.63
#